data_AF-A0A372J4E0-F1
#
_entry.id   AF-A0A372J4E0-F1
#
_cell.length_a   1.000
_cell.length_b   1.000
_cell.length_c   1.000
_cell.angle_alpha   90.00
_cell.angle_beta   90.00
_cell.angle_gamma   90.00
#
_symmetry.space_group_name_H-M   'P 1'
#
loop_
_entity.id
_entity.type
_entity.pdbx_description
1 polymer ?
#
loop_
_entity_poly.entity_id
_entity_poly.type
_entity_poly.pdbx_seq_one_letter_code
_entity_poly.pdbx_strand_id
1 'polypeptide(L)'
;MRQAMTAPSPTRHAETAGLGRFERRSALAGLAVLVGAVPFLLLWLLVQRSWSPLAGLDGDVAAGLNDVVSDSPVLVTALQVVTDLGGTGTAVFVLVLLTVVLVVRDHRRLAAFVATTGLGLAVLGPVTKAVVDRARPVVESPVVATPSNASFPSGHSMTALVTWGVVLLVALPAVHRRARRWLIAATVVVVVAVGFTRLALGVHFVSDVLAGWALGAGWLAATTASFRAWEHEHHPPAHEPLDPLDVRPDEAPHAAPGPVPPLPRGRQAGLRLLAVAAALVATLAGLGLLVTGLLGDSWVGRLDRAVVEWFVQFRSPTATAVVDTLGALAGTRTVVLGGLALGVLGVAVAASWRPLVFVAVVLGGEVLLYWATAQLVGRLRPTVADLTQGLPTGASWPSGHAAAAMALYGAAAALVVVHGRSPRRWWVLTLPLLVAPVVAVSRLYVAAHYPTDVLAGLVLGGVWVYACTRLLLAAPGRGSRAGVRRRAVAAP
;
A
#
# COMPACT_ATOMS: atom_id res chain seq x y z
N MET A 1 49.01 64.06 7.60
CA MET A 1 47.53 64.03 7.73
C MET A 1 47.01 62.89 6.84
N ARG A 2 47.02 61.65 7.36
CA ARG A 2 46.55 60.46 6.62
C ARG A 2 45.08 60.24 6.98
N GLN A 3 44.19 60.32 6.00
CA GLN A 3 42.77 59.99 6.15
C GLN A 3 42.63 58.47 6.25
N ALA A 4 42.07 57.99 7.37
CA ALA A 4 41.65 56.61 7.55
C ALA A 4 40.29 56.42 6.85
N MET A 5 40.28 55.68 5.74
CA MET A 5 39.05 55.15 5.15
C MET A 5 38.54 54.03 6.05
N THR A 6 37.40 54.26 6.69
CA THR A 6 36.65 53.25 7.44
C THR A 6 36.02 52.26 6.46
N ALA A 7 36.48 51.00 6.47
CA ALA A 7 35.81 49.92 5.76
C ALA A 7 34.41 49.67 6.37
N PRO A 8 33.37 49.43 5.55
CA PRO A 8 32.04 49.13 6.07
C PRO A 8 32.05 47.80 6.83
N SER A 9 31.41 47.77 8.01
CA SER A 9 31.37 46.60 8.88
C SER A 9 30.61 45.44 8.23
N PRO A 10 31.13 44.20 8.24
CA PRO A 10 30.51 43.03 7.59
C PRO A 10 29.16 42.59 8.20
N THR A 11 28.74 43.20 9.32
CA THR A 11 27.52 42.84 10.06
C THR A 11 26.23 43.34 9.41
N ARG A 12 26.22 44.52 8.76
CA ARG A 12 24.98 45.09 8.17
C ARG A 12 24.49 44.34 6.92
N HIS A 13 25.39 43.72 6.16
CA HIS A 13 25.00 42.93 4.98
C HIS A 13 24.43 41.56 5.35
N ALA A 14 24.81 41.00 6.50
CA ALA A 14 24.25 39.73 6.98
C ALA A 14 22.80 39.88 7.50
N GLU A 15 22.51 40.96 8.24
CA GLU A 15 21.16 41.24 8.77
C GLU A 15 20.15 41.59 7.67
N THR A 16 20.53 42.44 6.71
CA THR A 16 19.66 42.83 5.57
C THR A 16 19.37 41.66 4.63
N ALA A 17 20.35 40.77 4.40
CA ALA A 17 20.14 39.55 3.63
C ALA A 17 19.26 38.52 4.37
N GLY A 18 19.28 38.51 5.71
CA GLY A 18 18.40 37.68 6.54
C GLY A 18 16.93 38.08 6.44
N LEU A 19 16.65 39.38 6.52
CA LEU A 19 15.29 39.95 6.41
C LEU A 19 14.67 39.68 5.03
N GLY A 20 15.40 39.93 3.93
CA GLY A 20 14.86 39.72 2.57
C GLY A 20 14.58 38.25 2.23
N ARG A 21 15.29 37.29 2.86
CA ARG A 21 15.02 35.85 2.70
C ARG A 21 13.80 35.39 3.49
N PHE A 22 13.61 35.92 4.70
CA PHE A 22 12.43 35.65 5.52
C PHE A 22 11.17 36.20 4.82
N GLU A 23 11.19 37.45 4.39
CA GLU A 23 10.07 38.08 3.66
C GLU A 23 9.69 37.31 2.39
N ARG A 24 10.67 36.88 1.59
CA ARG A 24 10.41 36.09 0.37
C ARG A 24 9.81 34.72 0.68
N ARG A 25 10.16 34.09 1.81
CA ARG A 25 9.64 32.78 2.22
C ARG A 25 8.22 32.88 2.79
N SER A 26 7.97 33.88 3.63
CA SER A 26 6.63 34.21 4.13
C SER A 26 5.70 34.59 2.98
N ALA A 27 6.21 35.31 1.97
CA ALA A 27 5.48 35.63 0.76
C ALA A 27 5.17 34.38 -0.09
N LEU A 28 6.10 33.43 -0.23
CA LEU A 28 5.86 32.17 -0.94
C LEU A 28 4.86 31.26 -0.20
N ALA A 29 4.93 31.21 1.14
CA ALA A 29 3.96 30.49 1.98
C ALA A 29 2.56 31.15 1.91
N GLY A 30 2.51 32.48 1.97
CA GLY A 30 1.28 33.25 1.78
C GLY A 30 0.68 33.04 0.39
N LEU A 31 1.50 33.09 -0.66
CA LEU A 31 1.07 32.83 -2.04
C LEU A 31 0.54 31.40 -2.20
N ALA A 32 1.21 30.41 -1.62
CA ALA A 32 0.78 29.02 -1.61
C ALA A 32 -0.61 28.83 -0.97
N VAL A 33 -0.85 29.49 0.16
CA VAL A 33 -2.16 29.48 0.84
C VAL A 33 -3.21 30.19 -0.03
N LEU A 34 -2.88 31.35 -0.60
CA LEU A 34 -3.80 32.13 -1.44
C LEU A 34 -4.22 31.38 -2.71
N VAL A 35 -3.29 30.65 -3.35
CA VAL A 35 -3.56 29.86 -4.56
C VAL A 35 -4.59 28.76 -4.31
N GLY A 36 -4.70 28.22 -3.09
CA GLY A 36 -5.74 27.25 -2.75
C GLY A 36 -7.00 27.89 -2.14
N ALA A 37 -6.82 28.82 -1.20
CA ALA A 37 -7.91 29.42 -0.44
C ALA A 37 -8.80 30.33 -1.30
N VAL A 38 -8.22 31.14 -2.19
CA VAL A 38 -9.00 32.09 -3.01
C VAL A 38 -9.93 31.35 -3.98
N PRO A 39 -9.46 30.39 -4.81
CA PRO A 39 -10.37 29.64 -5.67
C PRO A 39 -11.41 28.83 -4.89
N PHE A 40 -11.03 28.25 -3.75
CA PHE A 40 -11.96 27.52 -2.89
C PHE A 40 -13.09 28.42 -2.37
N LEU A 41 -12.75 29.57 -1.80
CA LEU A 41 -13.72 30.52 -1.26
C LEU A 41 -14.60 31.12 -2.36
N LEU A 42 -14.04 31.41 -3.54
CA LEU A 42 -14.82 31.87 -4.69
C LEU A 42 -15.82 30.81 -5.15
N LEU A 43 -15.39 29.54 -5.31
CA LEU A 43 -16.29 28.45 -5.67
C LEU A 43 -17.38 28.25 -4.61
N TRP A 44 -17.01 28.28 -3.33
CA TRP A 44 -17.97 28.22 -2.24
C TRP A 44 -19.01 29.34 -2.31
N LEU A 45 -18.58 30.59 -2.55
CA LEU A 45 -19.49 31.73 -2.71
C LEU A 45 -20.42 31.58 -3.92
N LEU A 46 -19.90 31.16 -5.07
CA LEU A 46 -20.69 30.94 -6.28
C LEU A 46 -21.75 29.85 -6.09
N VAL A 47 -21.39 28.78 -5.38
CA VAL A 47 -22.29 27.68 -5.02
C VAL A 47 -23.36 28.16 -4.05
N GLN A 48 -22.99 28.86 -2.97
CA GLN A 48 -23.95 29.38 -2.00
C GLN A 48 -24.93 30.40 -2.60
N ARG A 49 -24.48 31.16 -3.60
CA ARG A 49 -25.31 32.12 -4.32
C ARG A 49 -26.12 31.49 -5.47
N SER A 50 -25.99 30.18 -5.70
CA SER A 50 -26.65 29.47 -6.80
C SER A 50 -26.46 30.18 -8.15
N TRP A 51 -25.23 30.61 -8.45
CA TRP A 51 -24.94 31.34 -9.68
C TRP A 51 -25.29 30.50 -10.91
N SER A 52 -26.23 30.97 -11.72
CA SER A 52 -26.91 30.16 -12.74
C SER A 52 -25.98 29.47 -13.76
N PRO A 53 -24.88 30.09 -14.26
CA PRO A 53 -23.99 29.41 -15.20
C PRO A 53 -23.27 28.21 -14.56
N LEU A 54 -22.85 28.34 -13.30
CA LEU A 54 -22.17 27.25 -12.59
C LEU A 54 -23.16 26.15 -12.20
N ALA A 55 -24.36 26.52 -11.77
CA ALA A 55 -25.40 25.55 -11.41
C ALA A 55 -25.88 24.74 -12.62
N GLY A 56 -26.04 25.39 -13.78
CA GLY A 56 -26.37 24.72 -15.05
C GLY A 56 -25.26 23.74 -15.47
N LEU A 57 -24.01 24.19 -15.52
CA LEU A 57 -22.86 23.34 -15.84
C LEU A 57 -22.75 22.13 -14.90
N ASP A 58 -22.91 22.35 -13.59
CA ASP A 58 -22.87 21.30 -12.58
C ASP A 58 -23.96 20.23 -12.84
N GLY A 59 -25.18 20.65 -13.18
CA GLY A 59 -26.30 19.77 -13.48
C GLY A 59 -26.12 19.00 -14.80
N ASP A 60 -25.83 19.71 -15.89
CA ASP A 60 -25.70 19.14 -17.23
C ASP A 60 -24.59 18.08 -17.31
N VAL A 61 -23.43 18.37 -16.70
CA VAL A 61 -22.29 17.45 -16.69
C VAL A 61 -22.57 16.23 -15.82
N ALA A 62 -23.19 16.41 -14.65
CA ALA A 62 -23.51 15.30 -13.77
C ALA A 62 -24.55 14.35 -14.39
N ALA A 63 -25.61 14.90 -14.99
CA ALA A 63 -26.65 14.12 -15.66
C ALA A 63 -26.11 13.40 -16.89
N GLY A 64 -25.43 14.13 -17.79
CA GLY A 64 -24.94 13.56 -19.05
C GLY A 64 -23.87 12.48 -18.86
N LEU A 65 -22.98 12.61 -17.87
CA LEU A 65 -22.00 11.57 -17.60
C LEU A 65 -22.58 10.37 -16.87
N ASN A 66 -23.57 10.57 -15.98
CA ASN A 66 -24.20 9.48 -15.26
C ASN A 66 -25.00 8.57 -16.21
N ASP A 67 -25.74 9.15 -17.15
CA ASP A 67 -26.53 8.43 -18.16
C ASP A 67 -25.67 7.49 -19.03
N VAL A 68 -24.48 7.95 -19.43
CA VAL A 68 -23.53 7.13 -20.20
C VAL A 68 -22.97 5.95 -19.38
N VAL A 69 -22.89 6.10 -18.06
CA VAL A 69 -22.22 5.14 -17.18
C VAL A 69 -23.18 4.14 -16.54
N SER A 70 -24.41 4.54 -16.25
CA SER A 70 -25.38 3.75 -15.47
C SER A 70 -25.70 2.41 -16.10
N ASP A 71 -25.69 2.33 -17.44
CA ASP A 71 -26.10 1.13 -18.18
C ASP A 71 -25.04 0.02 -18.23
N SER A 72 -23.80 0.30 -17.80
CA SER A 72 -22.69 -0.67 -17.89
C SER A 72 -22.09 -1.00 -16.51
N PRO A 73 -22.46 -2.16 -15.92
CA PRO A 73 -21.88 -2.61 -14.64
C PRO A 73 -20.35 -2.74 -14.65
N VAL A 74 -19.78 -3.08 -15.82
CA VAL A 74 -18.32 -3.18 -16.00
C VAL A 74 -17.67 -1.80 -15.92
N LEU A 75 -18.25 -0.79 -16.56
CA LEU A 75 -17.74 0.58 -16.52
C LEU A 75 -17.86 1.17 -15.11
N VAL A 76 -18.99 0.95 -14.45
CA VAL A 76 -19.19 1.32 -13.04
C VAL A 76 -18.10 0.72 -12.17
N THR A 77 -17.84 -0.59 -12.29
CA THR A 77 -16.80 -1.28 -11.52
C THR A 77 -15.41 -0.71 -11.81
N ALA A 78 -15.08 -0.44 -13.07
CA ALA A 78 -13.81 0.16 -13.45
C ALA A 78 -13.63 1.57 -12.85
N LEU A 79 -14.67 2.40 -12.89
CA LEU A 79 -14.66 3.74 -12.30
C LEU A 79 -14.58 3.69 -10.77
N GLN A 80 -15.19 2.70 -10.12
CA GLN A 80 -15.05 2.46 -8.68
C GLN A 80 -13.61 2.08 -8.31
N VAL A 81 -12.96 1.20 -9.07
CA VAL A 81 -11.54 0.85 -8.83
C VAL A 81 -10.63 2.07 -8.96
N VAL A 82 -10.87 2.93 -9.96
CA VAL A 82 -10.08 4.16 -10.12
C VAL A 82 -10.41 5.17 -9.01
N THR A 83 -11.68 5.34 -8.64
CA THR A 83 -12.06 6.29 -7.60
C THR A 83 -11.49 5.92 -6.24
N ASP A 84 -11.29 4.63 -5.96
CA ASP A 84 -10.69 4.14 -4.71
C ASP A 84 -9.27 4.67 -4.49
N LEU A 85 -8.54 5.07 -5.55
CA LEU A 85 -7.24 5.73 -5.42
C LEU A 85 -7.29 7.09 -4.71
N GLY A 86 -8.47 7.72 -4.67
CA GLY A 86 -8.76 8.89 -3.85
C GLY A 86 -9.49 8.57 -2.55
N GLY A 87 -9.78 7.31 -2.24
CA GLY A 87 -10.52 6.96 -1.04
C GLY A 87 -9.72 7.25 0.25
N THR A 88 -10.43 7.55 1.34
CA THR A 88 -9.82 7.76 2.67
C THR A 88 -8.99 6.55 3.11
N GLY A 89 -9.48 5.33 2.86
CA GLY A 89 -8.75 4.10 3.18
C GLY A 89 -7.41 4.01 2.47
N THR A 90 -7.37 4.32 1.17
CA THR A 90 -6.15 4.37 0.37
C THR A 90 -5.19 5.45 0.87
N ALA A 91 -5.70 6.65 1.16
CA ALA A 91 -4.89 7.74 1.70
C ALA A 91 -4.24 7.36 3.04
N VAL A 92 -5.01 6.80 3.98
CA VAL A 92 -4.49 6.32 5.27
C VAL A 92 -3.43 5.25 5.07
N PHE A 93 -3.72 4.24 4.23
CA PHE A 93 -2.76 3.16 3.97
C PHE A 93 -1.45 3.69 3.39
N VAL A 94 -1.50 4.49 2.32
CA VAL A 94 -0.31 5.02 1.63
C VAL A 94 0.50 5.95 2.53
N LEU A 95 -0.15 6.90 3.22
CA LEU A 95 0.54 7.88 4.05
C LEU A 95 1.15 7.27 5.32
N VAL A 96 0.45 6.33 5.97
CA VAL A 96 1.01 5.59 7.11
C VAL A 96 2.19 4.73 6.65
N LEU A 97 2.04 3.97 5.56
CA LEU A 97 3.12 3.14 5.03
C LEU A 97 4.34 3.99 4.68
N LEU A 98 4.15 5.12 3.99
CA LEU A 98 5.23 6.06 3.65
C LEU A 98 5.89 6.63 4.91
N THR A 99 5.10 7.01 5.91
CA THR A 99 5.62 7.50 7.21
C THR A 99 6.50 6.45 7.88
N VAL A 100 6.02 5.20 7.97
CA VAL A 100 6.79 4.10 8.58
C VAL A 100 8.07 3.82 7.79
N VAL A 101 8.01 3.81 6.45
CA VAL A 101 9.20 3.65 5.59
C VAL A 101 10.23 4.74 5.87
N LEU A 102 9.80 6.00 5.97
CA LEU A 102 10.68 7.13 6.25
C LEU A 102 11.29 7.03 7.67
N VAL A 103 10.52 6.61 8.68
CA VAL A 103 11.03 6.36 10.03
C VAL A 103 12.07 5.24 10.04
N VAL A 104 11.80 4.12 9.35
CA VAL A 104 12.72 2.98 9.24
C VAL A 104 14.02 3.36 8.53
N ARG A 105 13.96 4.32 7.60
CA ARG A 105 15.12 4.88 6.89
C ARG A 105 15.78 6.07 7.62
N ASP A 106 15.34 6.35 8.85
CA ASP A 106 15.81 7.46 9.71
C ASP A 106 15.59 8.88 9.12
N HIS A 107 14.66 9.01 8.17
CA HIS A 107 14.20 10.29 7.63
C HIS A 107 13.06 10.88 8.48
N ARG A 108 13.30 11.03 9.79
CA ARG A 108 12.27 11.42 10.78
C ARG A 108 11.57 12.74 10.47
N ARG A 109 12.32 13.69 9.90
CA ARG A 109 11.81 15.01 9.48
C ARG A 109 10.76 14.89 8.37
N LEU A 110 11.08 14.16 7.31
CA LEU A 110 10.15 13.86 6.22
C LEU A 110 8.96 13.03 6.73
N ALA A 111 9.19 12.08 7.65
CA ALA A 111 8.13 11.31 8.26
C ALA A 111 7.15 12.22 9.03
N ALA A 112 7.65 13.19 9.81
CA ALA A 112 6.83 14.17 10.50
C ALA A 112 6.00 15.02 9.52
N PHE A 113 6.59 15.46 8.40
CA PHE A 113 5.87 16.18 7.33
C PHE A 113 4.73 15.35 6.72
N VAL A 114 4.99 14.09 6.37
CA VAL A 114 3.97 13.19 5.80
C VAL A 114 2.86 12.94 6.82
N ALA A 115 3.22 12.66 8.07
CA ALA A 115 2.27 12.39 9.15
C ALA A 115 1.38 13.60 9.46
N THR A 116 1.95 14.80 9.59
CA THR A 116 1.17 16.02 9.87
C THR A 116 0.28 16.42 8.70
N THR A 117 0.78 16.29 7.46
CA THR A 117 -0.03 16.53 6.25
C THR A 117 -1.21 15.57 6.17
N GLY A 118 -1.00 14.29 6.49
CA GLY A 118 -2.05 13.27 6.53
C GLY A 118 -3.06 13.46 7.66
N LEU A 119 -2.60 13.81 8.87
CA LEU A 119 -3.49 14.13 10.00
C LEU A 119 -4.36 15.35 9.69
N GLY A 120 -3.82 16.37 9.03
CA GLY A 120 -4.61 17.51 8.61
C GLY A 120 -5.70 17.18 7.59
N LEU A 121 -5.47 16.25 6.65
CA LEU A 121 -6.53 15.75 5.77
C LEU A 121 -7.70 15.13 6.56
N ALA A 122 -7.39 14.36 7.62
CA ALA A 122 -8.39 13.72 8.47
C ALA A 122 -9.26 14.74 9.23
N VAL A 123 -8.76 15.95 9.46
CA VAL A 123 -9.50 17.06 10.09
C VAL A 123 -10.20 17.93 9.04
N LEU A 124 -9.50 18.35 7.99
CA LEU A 124 -10.01 19.27 6.97
C LEU A 124 -11.24 18.74 6.26
N GLY A 125 -11.28 17.45 5.92
CA GLY A 125 -12.42 16.84 5.22
C GLY A 125 -13.72 16.95 6.02
N PRO A 126 -13.80 16.39 7.24
CA PRO A 126 -14.99 16.49 8.08
C PRO A 126 -15.37 17.93 8.43
N VAL A 127 -14.40 18.78 8.77
CA VAL A 127 -14.66 20.18 9.17
C VAL A 127 -15.26 20.97 8.02
N THR A 128 -14.68 20.91 6.82
CA THR A 128 -15.21 21.66 5.67
C THR A 128 -16.59 21.18 5.25
N LYS A 129 -16.84 19.88 5.33
CA LYS A 129 -18.18 19.32 5.06
C LYS A 129 -19.23 19.78 6.07
N ALA A 130 -18.89 19.84 7.35
CA ALA A 130 -19.79 20.30 8.41
C ALA A 130 -20.13 21.79 8.29
N VAL A 131 -19.22 22.60 7.72
CA VAL A 131 -19.42 24.05 7.55
C VAL A 131 -20.29 24.38 6.33
N VAL A 132 -20.18 23.61 5.23
CA VAL A 132 -20.83 23.95 3.95
C VAL A 132 -22.20 23.30 3.78
N ASP A 133 -22.40 22.07 4.28
CA ASP A 133 -23.67 21.31 4.24
C ASP A 133 -24.44 21.36 2.90
N ARG A 134 -23.71 21.26 1.78
CA ARG A 134 -24.31 21.26 0.42
C ARG A 134 -24.90 19.90 0.09
N ALA A 135 -26.17 19.89 -0.34
CA ALA A 135 -26.84 18.70 -0.87
C ALA A 135 -26.09 18.07 -2.07
N ARG A 136 -26.17 16.75 -2.21
CA ARG A 136 -25.57 15.98 -3.33
C ARG A 136 -26.41 16.08 -4.61
N PRO A 137 -25.81 15.81 -5.79
CA PRO A 137 -26.59 15.62 -7.01
C PRO A 137 -27.65 14.54 -6.82
N VAL A 138 -28.89 14.81 -7.22
CA VAL A 138 -29.96 13.82 -7.32
C VAL A 138 -29.97 13.35 -8.77
N VAL A 139 -29.45 12.15 -9.01
CA VAL A 139 -29.47 11.50 -10.33
C VAL A 139 -30.56 10.44 -10.37
N GLU A 140 -31.12 10.18 -11.55
CA GLU A 140 -32.25 9.23 -11.72
C GLU A 140 -31.87 7.80 -11.30
N SER A 141 -30.61 7.40 -11.49
CA SER A 141 -30.09 6.07 -11.15
C SER A 141 -28.86 6.15 -10.24
N PRO A 142 -29.03 6.26 -8.91
CA PRO A 142 -27.90 6.33 -7.98
C PRO A 142 -27.13 5.01 -7.94
N VAL A 143 -25.92 5.02 -8.50
CA VAL A 143 -25.05 3.83 -8.63
C VAL A 143 -24.26 3.55 -7.33
N VAL A 144 -24.21 4.51 -6.40
CA VAL A 144 -23.51 4.39 -5.11
C VAL A 144 -24.38 4.95 -3.99
N ALA A 145 -24.73 4.12 -3.01
CA ALA A 145 -25.39 4.57 -1.79
C ALA A 145 -24.38 5.28 -0.87
N THR A 146 -24.42 6.62 -0.82
CA THR A 146 -23.67 7.40 0.18
C THR A 146 -24.57 7.88 1.32
N PRO A 147 -24.32 7.52 2.59
CA PRO A 147 -25.21 7.81 3.72
C PRO A 147 -25.31 9.29 4.18
N SER A 148 -24.54 10.22 3.59
CA SER A 148 -24.44 11.59 4.12
C SER A 148 -24.66 12.69 3.07
N ASN A 149 -25.31 13.75 3.50
CA ASN A 149 -25.83 14.91 2.75
C ASN A 149 -24.79 15.98 2.37
N ALA A 150 -23.47 15.80 2.62
CA ALA A 150 -22.44 16.80 2.33
C ALA A 150 -21.58 16.48 1.08
N SER A 151 -21.87 17.15 -0.04
CA SER A 151 -21.19 17.00 -1.34
C SER A 151 -19.93 17.86 -1.49
N PHE A 152 -19.94 19.09 -0.95
CA PHE A 152 -18.87 20.07 -1.11
C PHE A 152 -17.92 20.12 0.10
N PRO A 153 -16.58 20.15 -0.10
CA PRO A 153 -15.87 19.80 -1.33
C PRO A 153 -15.80 18.27 -1.55
N SER A 154 -15.41 17.86 -2.76
CA SER A 154 -15.14 16.45 -3.07
C SER A 154 -13.95 15.94 -2.25
N GLY A 155 -14.26 15.07 -1.28
CA GLY A 155 -13.26 14.45 -0.43
C GLY A 155 -12.24 13.64 -1.23
N HIS A 156 -12.67 12.83 -2.20
CA HIS A 156 -11.80 11.98 -3.01
C HIS A 156 -10.83 12.78 -3.89
N SER A 157 -11.29 13.92 -4.42
CA SER A 157 -10.46 14.81 -5.23
C SER A 157 -9.37 15.47 -4.39
N MET A 158 -9.74 15.93 -3.18
CA MET A 158 -8.81 16.54 -2.22
C MET A 158 -7.76 15.54 -1.73
N THR A 159 -8.20 14.37 -1.25
CA THR A 159 -7.31 13.31 -0.74
C THR A 159 -6.40 12.78 -1.83
N ALA A 160 -6.89 12.55 -3.06
CA ALA A 160 -6.04 12.13 -4.16
C ALA A 160 -4.92 13.13 -4.44
N LEU A 161 -5.25 14.42 -4.54
CA LEU A 161 -4.26 15.46 -4.80
C LEU A 161 -3.18 15.50 -3.71
N VAL A 162 -3.58 15.50 -2.44
CA VAL A 162 -2.64 15.58 -1.31
C VAL A 162 -1.82 14.30 -1.17
N THR A 163 -2.46 13.11 -1.21
CA THR A 163 -1.75 11.83 -1.04
C THR A 163 -0.73 11.60 -2.15
N TRP A 164 -1.15 11.71 -3.42
CA TRP A 164 -0.25 11.46 -4.55
C TRP A 164 0.75 12.60 -4.73
N GLY A 165 0.39 13.84 -4.36
CA GLY A 165 1.31 14.98 -4.31
C GLY A 165 2.41 14.80 -3.27
N VAL A 166 2.10 14.33 -2.06
CA VAL A 166 3.10 14.01 -1.02
C VAL A 166 4.03 12.89 -1.50
N VAL A 167 3.48 11.81 -2.08
CA VAL A 167 4.29 10.73 -2.66
C VAL A 167 5.24 11.26 -3.73
N LEU A 168 4.75 12.11 -4.64
CA LEU A 168 5.56 12.77 -5.66
C LEU A 168 6.69 13.60 -5.04
N LEU A 169 6.39 14.48 -4.08
CA LEU A 169 7.37 15.35 -3.44
C LEU A 169 8.49 14.56 -2.74
N VAL A 170 8.13 13.47 -2.07
CA VAL A 170 9.10 12.59 -1.39
C VAL A 170 9.92 11.76 -2.38
N ALA A 171 9.32 11.32 -3.49
CA ALA A 171 10.00 10.49 -4.49
C ALA A 171 10.90 11.29 -5.46
N LEU A 172 10.57 12.55 -5.76
CA LEU A 172 11.27 13.39 -6.74
C LEU A 172 12.79 13.48 -6.56
N PRO A 173 13.34 13.64 -5.34
CA PRO A 173 14.78 13.68 -5.11
C PRO A 173 15.49 12.37 -5.49
N ALA A 174 14.83 11.23 -5.34
CA ALA A 174 15.38 9.90 -5.61
C ALA A 174 15.30 9.48 -7.10
N VAL A 175 14.61 10.25 -7.95
CA VAL A 175 14.35 9.90 -9.35
C VAL A 175 15.25 10.69 -10.30
N HIS A 176 15.84 9.98 -11.28
CA HIS A 176 16.64 10.57 -12.35
C HIS A 176 15.89 11.68 -13.10
N ARG A 177 16.59 12.76 -13.49
CA ARG A 177 15.99 13.97 -14.09
C ARG A 177 15.04 13.67 -15.26
N ARG A 178 15.38 12.74 -16.15
CA ARG A 178 14.55 12.35 -17.31
C ARG A 178 13.24 11.65 -16.92
N ALA A 179 13.23 10.92 -15.80
CA ALA A 179 12.07 10.20 -15.31
C ALA A 179 11.13 11.09 -14.47
N ARG A 180 11.60 12.25 -13.98
CA ARG A 180 10.77 13.18 -13.18
C ARG A 180 9.52 13.64 -13.92
N ARG A 181 9.63 13.98 -15.21
CA ARG A 181 8.47 14.41 -16.02
C ARG A 181 7.40 13.33 -16.11
N TRP A 182 7.80 12.07 -16.20
CA TRP A 182 6.88 10.94 -16.28
C TRP A 182 6.22 10.66 -14.94
N LEU A 183 6.96 10.79 -13.84
CA LEU A 183 6.40 10.69 -12.49
C LEU A 183 5.36 11.80 -12.23
N ILE A 184 5.68 13.05 -12.61
CA ILE A 184 4.75 14.18 -12.51
C ILE A 184 3.51 13.92 -13.37
N ALA A 185 3.69 13.53 -14.63
CA ALA A 185 2.57 13.22 -15.52
C ALA A 185 1.68 12.09 -14.95
N ALA A 186 2.27 11.03 -14.41
CA ALA A 186 1.52 9.94 -13.77
C ALA A 186 0.72 10.43 -12.56
N THR A 187 1.30 11.27 -11.69
CA THR A 187 0.57 11.86 -10.56
C THR A 187 -0.60 12.72 -11.03
N VAL A 188 -0.41 13.56 -12.05
CA VAL A 188 -1.48 14.39 -12.62
C VAL A 188 -2.59 13.53 -13.20
N VAL A 189 -2.26 12.49 -13.96
CA VAL A 189 -3.23 11.55 -14.53
C VAL A 189 -4.07 10.90 -13.44
N VAL A 190 -3.46 10.43 -12.35
CA VAL A 190 -4.22 9.82 -11.23
C VAL A 190 -5.16 10.83 -10.59
N VAL A 191 -4.70 12.05 -10.29
CA VAL A 191 -5.52 13.09 -9.65
C VAL A 191 -6.71 13.51 -10.53
N VAL A 192 -6.47 13.67 -11.84
CA VAL A 192 -7.51 14.01 -12.82
C VAL A 192 -8.49 12.85 -13.00
N ALA A 193 -8.00 11.62 -13.13
CA ALA A 193 -8.83 10.43 -13.29
C ALA A 193 -9.76 10.22 -12.09
N VAL A 194 -9.25 10.38 -10.85
CA VAL A 194 -10.08 10.32 -9.65
C VAL A 194 -11.14 11.43 -9.63
N GLY A 195 -10.78 12.67 -10.03
CA GLY A 195 -11.77 13.75 -10.12
C GLY A 195 -12.87 13.43 -11.13
N PHE A 196 -12.49 12.93 -12.30
CA PHE A 196 -13.41 12.53 -13.36
C PHE A 196 -14.36 11.41 -12.91
N THR A 197 -13.86 10.39 -12.19
CA THR A 197 -14.72 9.31 -11.71
C THR A 197 -15.81 9.79 -10.74
N ARG A 198 -15.58 10.88 -9.99
CA ARG A 198 -16.62 11.45 -9.11
C ARG A 198 -17.76 12.09 -9.87
N LEU A 199 -17.46 12.69 -11.02
CA LEU A 199 -18.44 13.26 -11.94
C LEU A 199 -19.20 12.14 -12.65
N ALA A 200 -18.46 11.18 -13.21
CA ALA A 200 -19.00 10.05 -13.97
C ALA A 200 -19.93 9.14 -13.14
N LEU A 201 -19.62 8.94 -11.86
CA LEU A 201 -20.48 8.18 -10.95
C LEU A 201 -21.68 9.00 -10.42
N GLY A 202 -21.85 10.25 -10.82
CA GLY A 202 -22.99 11.10 -10.43
C GLY A 202 -23.02 11.49 -8.94
N VAL A 203 -21.90 11.40 -8.24
CA VAL A 203 -21.83 11.56 -6.77
C VAL A 203 -21.36 12.94 -6.30
N HIS A 204 -20.79 13.73 -7.22
CA HIS A 204 -20.29 15.09 -6.99
C HIS A 204 -20.46 15.96 -8.23
N PHE A 205 -20.59 17.26 -8.01
CA PHE A 205 -20.61 18.27 -9.05
C PHE A 205 -19.19 18.68 -9.50
N VAL A 206 -19.08 19.35 -10.66
CA VAL A 206 -17.80 19.86 -11.20
C VAL A 206 -17.16 20.81 -10.19
N SER A 207 -17.97 21.72 -9.65
CA SER A 207 -17.55 22.67 -8.61
C SER A 207 -17.03 21.98 -7.33
N ASP A 208 -17.58 20.83 -6.94
CA ASP A 208 -17.11 20.08 -5.76
C ASP A 208 -15.69 19.52 -6.00
N VAL A 209 -15.43 19.02 -7.20
CA VAL A 209 -14.12 18.47 -7.61
C VAL A 209 -13.07 19.56 -7.66
N LEU A 210 -13.39 20.69 -8.30
CA LEU A 210 -12.49 21.85 -8.39
C LEU A 210 -12.19 22.43 -7.01
N ALA A 211 -13.19 22.54 -6.13
CA ALA A 211 -13.00 22.99 -4.76
C ALA A 211 -12.15 22.00 -3.95
N GLY A 212 -12.34 20.69 -4.14
CA GLY A 212 -11.50 19.66 -3.52
C GLY A 212 -10.04 19.78 -3.95
N TRP A 213 -9.77 20.02 -5.23
CA TRP A 213 -8.42 20.26 -5.73
C TRP A 213 -7.83 21.57 -5.21
N ALA A 214 -8.59 22.67 -5.18
CA ALA A 214 -8.12 23.96 -4.67
C ALA A 214 -7.73 23.87 -3.19
N LEU A 215 -8.60 23.28 -2.36
CA LEU A 215 -8.34 23.08 -0.94
C LEU A 215 -7.16 22.13 -0.70
N GLY A 216 -7.10 21.02 -1.44
CA GLY A 216 -5.99 20.07 -1.35
C GLY A 216 -4.65 20.70 -1.75
N ALA A 217 -4.64 21.49 -2.84
CA ALA A 217 -3.44 22.19 -3.29
C ALA A 217 -2.97 23.23 -2.27
N GLY A 218 -3.91 24.01 -1.72
CA GLY A 218 -3.62 24.96 -0.64
C GLY A 218 -3.03 24.28 0.59
N TRP A 219 -3.63 23.17 1.04
CA TRP A 219 -3.14 22.40 2.17
C TRP A 219 -1.74 21.85 1.93
N LEU A 220 -1.51 21.17 0.80
CA LEU A 220 -0.21 20.61 0.45
C LEU A 220 0.87 21.70 0.32
N ALA A 221 0.52 22.83 -0.29
CA ALA A 221 1.46 23.93 -0.47
C ALA A 221 1.79 24.59 0.89
N ALA A 222 0.79 24.78 1.76
CA ALA A 222 0.98 25.30 3.11
C ALA A 222 1.87 24.37 3.96
N THR A 223 1.59 23.06 4.01
CA THR A 223 2.41 22.12 4.79
C THR A 223 3.82 22.00 4.23
N THR A 224 3.99 22.05 2.90
CA THR A 224 5.31 22.05 2.25
C THR A 224 6.10 23.31 2.59
N ALA A 225 5.45 24.49 2.58
CA ALA A 225 6.09 25.75 2.95
C ALA A 225 6.50 25.75 4.43
N SER A 226 5.62 25.30 5.33
CA SER A 226 5.91 25.15 6.75
C SER A 226 7.06 24.18 7.01
N PHE A 227 7.08 23.03 6.32
CA PHE A 227 8.17 22.08 6.43
C PHE A 227 9.52 22.65 5.98
N ARG A 228 9.54 23.37 4.84
CA ARG A 228 10.76 24.01 4.33
C ARG A 228 11.26 25.14 5.24
N ALA A 229 10.34 25.91 5.83
CA ALA A 229 10.69 26.93 6.81
C ALA A 229 11.35 26.29 8.05
N TRP A 230 10.71 25.25 8.60
CA TRP A 230 11.21 24.50 9.75
C TRP A 230 12.57 23.84 9.48
N GLU A 231 12.75 23.22 8.31
CA GLU A 231 14.01 22.56 7.93
C GLU A 231 15.18 23.55 7.89
N HIS A 232 14.96 24.75 7.39
CA HIS A 232 15.98 25.81 7.31
C HIS A 232 16.34 26.42 8.66
N GLU A 233 15.40 26.56 9.58
CA GLU A 233 15.68 27.04 10.95
C GLU A 233 16.58 26.07 11.71
N HIS A 234 16.43 24.77 11.44
CA HIS A 234 17.15 23.70 12.12
C HIS A 234 18.41 23.22 11.37
N HIS A 235 18.65 23.73 10.15
CA HIS A 235 19.89 23.61 9.40
C HIS A 235 20.13 24.91 8.61
N PRO A 236 20.91 25.87 9.15
CA PRO A 236 21.49 26.92 8.33
C PRO A 236 22.22 26.24 7.17
N PRO A 237 22.07 26.70 5.91
CA PRO A 237 22.90 26.18 4.84
C PRO A 237 24.36 26.32 5.28
N ALA A 238 25.04 25.18 5.46
CA ALA A 238 26.49 25.17 5.56
C ALA A 238 26.98 25.93 4.33
N HIS A 239 27.81 26.95 4.56
CA HIS A 239 28.38 27.81 3.52
C HIS A 239 28.50 27.07 2.19
N GLU A 240 27.68 27.48 1.23
CA GLU A 240 27.87 27.12 -0.17
C GLU A 240 29.30 27.59 -0.51
N PRO A 241 30.25 26.68 -0.83
CA PRO A 241 31.56 27.10 -1.26
C PRO A 241 31.39 27.88 -2.54
N LEU A 242 31.79 29.15 -2.51
CA LEU A 242 32.09 29.93 -3.70
C LEU A 242 33.33 29.32 -4.35
N ASP A 243 33.17 28.22 -5.09
CA ASP A 243 33.96 27.93 -6.30
C ASP A 243 33.37 26.74 -7.09
N PRO A 244 32.75 26.96 -8.26
CA PRO A 244 32.39 25.89 -9.20
C PRO A 244 33.59 25.25 -9.93
N LEU A 245 34.83 25.68 -9.66
CA LEU A 245 36.03 25.23 -10.38
C LEU A 245 37.10 24.53 -9.52
N ASP A 246 36.90 24.35 -8.22
CA ASP A 246 37.76 23.48 -7.40
C ASP A 246 37.28 22.02 -7.44
N VAL A 247 37.30 21.44 -8.64
CA VAL A 247 37.35 19.98 -8.82
C VAL A 247 38.79 19.64 -9.16
N ARG A 248 39.51 19.04 -8.21
CA ARG A 248 40.80 18.40 -8.52
C ARG A 248 40.58 17.37 -9.63
N PRO A 249 41.33 17.39 -10.75
CA PRO A 249 41.09 16.51 -11.89
C PRO A 249 41.32 15.00 -11.65
N ASP A 250 41.68 14.55 -10.45
CA ASP A 250 42.28 13.22 -10.27
C ASP A 250 41.51 12.24 -9.35
N GLU A 251 40.27 12.53 -8.95
CA GLU A 251 39.42 11.52 -8.28
C GLU A 251 38.26 11.08 -9.19
N ALA A 252 38.63 10.31 -10.22
CA ALA A 252 37.69 9.45 -10.90
C ALA A 252 37.14 8.40 -9.91
N PRO A 253 35.81 8.19 -9.80
CA PRO A 253 35.31 6.94 -9.26
C PRO A 253 35.55 5.86 -10.32
N HIS A 254 36.76 5.32 -10.34
CA HIS A 254 37.04 4.05 -11.01
C HIS A 254 36.37 2.92 -10.22
N ALA A 255 35.07 2.76 -10.40
CA ALA A 255 34.45 1.45 -10.26
C ALA A 255 34.79 0.66 -11.53
N ALA A 256 35.92 -0.05 -11.50
CA ALA A 256 36.20 -1.07 -12.50
C ALA A 256 34.97 -2.00 -12.59
N PRO A 257 34.50 -2.38 -13.80
CA PRO A 257 33.56 -3.48 -13.91
C PRO A 257 34.29 -4.73 -13.43
N GLY A 258 34.03 -5.11 -12.18
CA GLY A 258 34.40 -6.42 -11.67
C GLY A 258 33.86 -7.48 -12.65
N PRO A 259 34.60 -8.57 -12.88
CA PRO A 259 34.21 -9.59 -13.84
C PRO A 259 32.76 -9.97 -13.62
N VAL A 260 31.95 -9.86 -14.67
CA VAL A 260 30.56 -10.31 -14.68
C VAL A 260 30.55 -11.76 -14.21
N PRO A 261 30.02 -12.07 -13.01
CA PRO A 261 29.84 -13.46 -12.63
C PRO A 261 28.80 -14.07 -13.60
N PRO A 262 28.89 -15.36 -13.90
CA PRO A 262 28.04 -15.99 -14.91
C PRO A 262 26.54 -15.80 -14.59
N LEU A 263 25.71 -15.53 -15.60
CA LEU A 263 24.25 -15.51 -15.46
C LEU A 263 23.70 -16.96 -15.34
N PRO A 264 22.60 -17.18 -14.60
CA PRO A 264 22.29 -16.57 -13.30
C PRO A 264 21.81 -17.62 -12.28
N ARG A 265 22.29 -17.53 -11.03
CA ARG A 265 21.75 -18.29 -9.87
C ARG A 265 20.22 -18.20 -9.74
N GLY A 266 19.61 -17.15 -10.28
CA GLY A 266 18.16 -17.00 -10.39
C GLY A 266 17.47 -18.10 -11.22
N ARG A 267 18.10 -18.60 -12.30
CA ARG A 267 17.54 -19.70 -13.10
C ARG A 267 17.47 -21.00 -12.31
N GLN A 268 18.52 -21.32 -11.53
CA GLN A 268 18.53 -22.50 -10.66
C GLN A 268 17.54 -22.38 -9.50
N ALA A 269 17.45 -21.20 -8.88
CA ALA A 269 16.45 -20.93 -7.85
C ALA A 269 15.02 -21.06 -8.41
N GLY A 270 14.78 -20.53 -9.61
CA GLY A 270 13.52 -20.65 -10.34
C GLY A 270 13.15 -22.11 -10.65
N LEU A 271 14.08 -22.89 -11.21
CA LEU A 271 13.86 -24.31 -11.48
C LEU A 271 13.56 -25.10 -10.21
N ARG A 272 14.25 -24.81 -9.10
CA ARG A 272 13.98 -25.44 -7.80
C ARG A 272 12.61 -25.05 -7.24
N LEU A 273 12.22 -23.78 -7.36
CA LEU A 273 10.88 -23.33 -6.97
C LEU A 273 9.79 -24.00 -7.82
N LEU A 274 10.01 -24.15 -9.13
CA LEU A 274 9.10 -24.88 -10.01
C LEU A 274 9.00 -26.36 -9.64
N ALA A 275 10.12 -27.01 -9.30
CA ALA A 275 10.10 -28.40 -8.85
C ALA A 275 9.35 -28.56 -7.51
N VAL A 276 9.55 -27.65 -6.55
CA VAL A 276 8.79 -27.64 -5.29
C VAL A 276 7.31 -27.38 -5.55
N ALA A 277 6.98 -26.43 -6.43
CA ALA A 277 5.61 -26.13 -6.83
C ALA A 277 4.92 -27.35 -7.44
N ALA A 278 5.56 -28.02 -8.41
CA ALA A 278 5.04 -29.22 -9.04
C ALA A 278 4.85 -30.37 -8.03
N ALA A 279 5.82 -30.58 -7.14
CA ALA A 279 5.73 -31.60 -6.08
C ALA A 279 4.59 -31.29 -5.09
N LEU A 280 4.40 -30.02 -4.71
CA LEU A 280 3.29 -29.60 -3.86
C LEU A 280 1.94 -29.84 -4.53
N VAL A 281 1.77 -29.41 -5.79
CA VAL A 281 0.53 -29.65 -6.54
C VAL A 281 0.26 -31.14 -6.67
N ALA A 282 1.25 -31.95 -7.07
CA ALA A 282 1.07 -33.40 -7.22
C ALA A 282 0.69 -34.06 -5.88
N THR A 283 1.35 -33.69 -4.78
CA THR A 283 1.08 -34.24 -3.46
C THR A 283 -0.30 -33.84 -2.96
N LEU A 284 -0.66 -32.56 -3.04
CA LEU A 284 -1.95 -32.07 -2.55
C LEU A 284 -3.10 -32.50 -3.45
N ALA A 285 -2.90 -32.62 -4.76
CA ALA A 285 -3.90 -33.18 -5.65
C ALA A 285 -4.11 -34.66 -5.36
N GLY A 286 -3.03 -35.44 -5.19
CA GLY A 286 -3.11 -36.85 -4.82
C GLY A 286 -3.82 -37.08 -3.48
N LEU A 287 -3.48 -36.29 -2.46
CA LEU A 287 -4.15 -36.33 -1.16
C LEU A 287 -5.62 -35.90 -1.26
N GLY A 288 -5.92 -34.85 -2.05
CA GLY A 288 -7.27 -34.38 -2.27
C GLY A 288 -8.14 -35.47 -2.92
N LEU A 289 -7.66 -36.06 -4.02
CA LEU A 289 -8.34 -37.15 -4.72
C LEU A 289 -8.52 -38.39 -3.85
N LEU A 290 -7.53 -38.71 -2.99
CA LEU A 290 -7.64 -39.78 -2.00
C LEU A 290 -8.74 -39.48 -0.98
N VAL A 291 -8.77 -38.26 -0.44
CA VAL A 291 -9.77 -37.82 0.53
C VAL A 291 -11.17 -37.82 -0.07
N THR A 292 -11.33 -37.34 -1.30
CA THR A 292 -12.64 -37.24 -1.97
C THR A 292 -13.13 -38.56 -2.52
N GLY A 293 -12.26 -39.35 -3.17
CA GLY A 293 -12.66 -40.55 -3.90
C GLY A 293 -12.69 -41.82 -3.05
N LEU A 294 -11.76 -41.98 -2.11
CA LEU A 294 -11.57 -43.23 -1.38
C LEU A 294 -11.89 -43.12 0.12
N LEU A 295 -11.64 -41.95 0.72
CA LEU A 295 -11.82 -41.75 2.17
C LEU A 295 -13.11 -41.01 2.54
N GLY A 296 -13.96 -40.64 1.58
CA GLY A 296 -15.21 -39.90 1.82
C GLY A 296 -16.19 -40.62 2.77
N ASP A 297 -16.29 -41.95 2.64
CA ASP A 297 -17.13 -42.80 3.49
C ASP A 297 -16.35 -43.44 4.66
N SER A 298 -15.05 -43.20 4.73
CA SER A 298 -14.20 -43.65 5.83
C SER A 298 -14.41 -42.80 7.10
N TRP A 299 -13.68 -43.12 8.16
CA TRP A 299 -13.68 -42.33 9.39
C TRP A 299 -13.22 -40.87 9.16
N VAL A 300 -12.38 -40.61 8.15
CA VAL A 300 -11.89 -39.26 7.82
C VAL A 300 -13.04 -38.39 7.29
N GLY A 301 -13.80 -38.90 6.32
CA GLY A 301 -14.94 -38.17 5.79
C GLY A 301 -16.09 -38.02 6.79
N ARG A 302 -16.24 -38.95 7.75
CA ARG A 302 -17.15 -38.79 8.90
C ARG A 302 -16.67 -37.70 9.87
N LEU A 303 -15.37 -37.67 10.19
CA LEU A 303 -14.79 -36.63 11.03
C LEU A 303 -14.96 -35.24 10.39
N ASP A 304 -14.66 -35.13 9.10
CA ASP A 304 -14.81 -33.87 8.35
C ASP A 304 -16.23 -33.32 8.44
N ARG A 305 -17.25 -34.17 8.24
CA ARG A 305 -18.67 -33.79 8.37
C ARG A 305 -19.04 -33.46 9.81
N ALA A 306 -18.67 -34.32 10.77
CA ALA A 306 -19.01 -34.15 12.18
C ALA A 306 -18.47 -32.84 12.76
N VAL A 307 -17.25 -32.44 12.40
CA VAL A 307 -16.67 -31.17 12.88
C VAL A 307 -17.42 -29.97 12.32
N VAL A 308 -17.77 -29.98 11.03
CA VAL A 308 -18.52 -28.88 10.42
C VAL A 308 -19.94 -28.79 11.00
N GLU A 309 -20.62 -29.92 11.15
CA GLU A 309 -21.96 -30.00 11.78
C GLU A 309 -21.93 -29.55 13.25
N TRP A 310 -20.88 -29.90 13.99
CA TRP A 310 -20.68 -29.42 15.36
C TRP A 310 -20.61 -27.89 15.39
N PHE A 311 -19.84 -27.25 14.51
CA PHE A 311 -19.76 -25.78 14.46
C PHE A 311 -21.10 -25.11 14.16
N VAL A 312 -21.96 -25.72 13.34
CA VAL A 312 -23.30 -25.18 13.04
C VAL A 312 -24.14 -25.04 14.31
N GLN A 313 -23.98 -25.95 15.29
CA GLN A 313 -24.73 -25.93 16.54
C GLN A 313 -24.32 -24.77 17.48
N PHE A 314 -23.10 -24.24 17.33
CA PHE A 314 -22.58 -23.13 18.15
C PHE A 314 -22.74 -21.76 17.47
N ARG A 315 -23.54 -21.68 16.40
CA ARG A 315 -23.73 -20.43 15.69
C ARG A 315 -24.58 -19.45 16.49
N SER A 316 -24.09 -18.23 16.62
CA SER A 316 -24.83 -17.09 17.16
C SER A 316 -24.43 -15.82 16.40
N PRO A 317 -25.27 -14.77 16.38
CA PRO A 317 -24.94 -13.51 15.69
C PRO A 317 -23.60 -12.92 16.15
N THR A 318 -23.34 -12.93 17.46
CA THR A 318 -22.10 -12.42 18.05
C THR A 318 -20.88 -13.26 17.65
N ALA A 319 -20.98 -14.59 17.75
CA ALA A 319 -19.88 -15.47 17.37
C ALA A 319 -19.59 -15.40 15.86
N THR A 320 -20.63 -15.24 15.03
CA THR A 320 -20.48 -15.04 13.58
C THR A 320 -19.75 -13.74 13.28
N ALA A 321 -20.13 -12.62 13.90
CA ALA A 321 -19.44 -11.34 13.71
C ALA A 321 -17.95 -11.39 14.11
N VAL A 322 -17.63 -12.10 15.21
CA VAL A 322 -16.24 -12.33 15.63
C VAL A 322 -15.49 -13.17 14.59
N VAL A 323 -16.08 -14.29 14.17
CA VAL A 323 -15.48 -15.20 13.19
C VAL A 323 -15.26 -14.54 11.83
N ASP A 324 -16.18 -13.69 11.38
CA ASP A 324 -16.05 -12.93 10.14
C ASP A 324 -14.88 -11.94 10.21
N THR A 325 -14.73 -11.26 11.35
CA THR A 325 -13.60 -10.37 11.62
C THR A 325 -12.28 -11.13 11.61
N LEU A 326 -12.24 -12.32 12.23
CA LEU A 326 -11.06 -13.19 12.23
C LEU A 326 -10.76 -13.76 10.83
N GLY A 327 -11.79 -14.11 10.06
CA GLY A 327 -11.67 -14.55 8.67
C GLY A 327 -11.12 -13.45 7.75
N ALA A 328 -11.46 -12.19 8.02
CA ALA A 328 -10.96 -11.04 7.27
C ALA A 328 -9.43 -10.88 7.36
N LEU A 329 -8.76 -11.47 8.35
CA LEU A 329 -7.30 -11.52 8.45
C LEU A 329 -6.62 -12.22 7.26
N ALA A 330 -7.35 -13.08 6.56
CA ALA A 330 -6.90 -13.72 5.32
C ALA A 330 -7.76 -13.36 4.11
N GLY A 331 -8.63 -12.34 4.24
CA GLY A 331 -9.40 -11.84 3.12
C GLY A 331 -8.51 -11.18 2.07
N THR A 332 -8.97 -11.15 0.82
CA THR A 332 -8.22 -10.61 -0.34
C THR A 332 -7.64 -9.23 -0.08
N ARG A 333 -8.42 -8.32 0.54
CA ARG A 333 -7.97 -6.96 0.88
C ARG A 333 -6.77 -6.99 1.82
N THR A 334 -6.80 -7.82 2.87
CA THR A 334 -5.73 -7.95 3.85
C THR A 334 -4.48 -8.56 3.23
N VAL A 335 -4.63 -9.59 2.40
CA VAL A 335 -3.51 -10.25 1.72
C VAL A 335 -2.81 -9.30 0.74
N VAL A 336 -3.58 -8.57 -0.06
CA VAL A 336 -3.02 -7.62 -1.04
C VAL A 336 -2.36 -6.43 -0.36
N LEU A 337 -3.06 -5.74 0.56
CA LEU A 337 -2.52 -4.56 1.24
C LEU A 337 -1.39 -4.93 2.19
N GLY A 338 -1.54 -6.02 2.95
CA GLY A 338 -0.51 -6.56 3.84
C GLY A 338 0.72 -7.01 3.07
N GLY A 339 0.54 -7.68 1.93
CA GLY A 339 1.63 -8.08 1.03
C GLY A 339 2.38 -6.88 0.45
N LEU A 340 1.66 -5.87 -0.04
CA LEU A 340 2.26 -4.64 -0.54
C LEU A 340 3.07 -3.91 0.55
N ALA A 341 2.46 -3.71 1.73
CA ALA A 341 3.12 -3.10 2.86
C ALA A 341 4.38 -3.88 3.27
N LEU A 342 4.28 -5.21 3.35
CA LEU A 342 5.40 -6.08 3.70
C LEU A 342 6.54 -6.01 2.68
N GLY A 343 6.22 -6.02 1.38
CA GLY A 343 7.20 -5.87 0.32
C GLY A 343 7.93 -4.53 0.37
N VAL A 344 7.16 -3.43 0.51
CA VAL A 344 7.71 -2.07 0.61
C VAL A 344 8.57 -1.90 1.87
N LEU A 345 8.09 -2.34 3.03
CA LEU A 345 8.86 -2.31 4.28
C LEU A 345 10.09 -3.21 4.21
N GLY A 346 9.99 -4.37 3.56
CA GLY A 346 11.12 -5.25 3.30
C GLY A 346 12.21 -4.55 2.49
N VAL A 347 11.85 -3.84 1.41
CA VAL A 347 12.77 -3.02 0.62
C VAL A 347 13.35 -1.87 1.47
N ALA A 348 12.53 -1.25 2.32
CA ALA A 348 13.00 -0.22 3.24
C ALA A 348 14.05 -0.79 4.20
N VAL A 349 13.79 -1.88 4.90
CA VAL A 349 14.72 -2.48 5.87
C VAL A 349 15.97 -3.06 5.20
N ALA A 350 15.81 -3.77 4.08
CA ALA A 350 16.90 -4.51 3.45
C ALA A 350 17.72 -3.69 2.44
N ALA A 351 17.27 -2.48 2.09
CA ALA A 351 17.83 -1.65 1.02
C ALA A 351 18.06 -2.40 -0.30
N SER A 352 17.20 -3.39 -0.59
CA SER A 352 17.29 -4.24 -1.78
C SER A 352 15.90 -4.66 -2.24
N TRP A 353 15.75 -4.99 -3.53
CA TRP A 353 14.47 -5.41 -4.13
C TRP A 353 14.10 -6.87 -3.83
N ARG A 354 15.00 -7.63 -3.19
CA ARG A 354 14.82 -9.07 -2.93
C ARG A 354 13.61 -9.38 -2.03
N PRO A 355 13.32 -8.62 -0.95
CA PRO A 355 12.10 -8.82 -0.17
C PRO A 355 10.82 -8.62 -0.97
N LEU A 356 10.79 -7.66 -1.89
CA LEU A 356 9.63 -7.43 -2.75
C LEU A 356 9.39 -8.63 -3.67
N VAL A 357 10.44 -9.13 -4.33
CA VAL A 357 10.37 -10.34 -5.16
C VAL A 357 9.95 -11.55 -4.33
N PHE A 358 10.49 -11.70 -3.12
CA PHE A 358 10.11 -12.77 -2.21
C PHE A 358 8.62 -12.73 -1.85
N VAL A 359 8.09 -11.58 -1.44
CA VAL A 359 6.66 -11.46 -1.10
C VAL A 359 5.78 -11.70 -2.33
N ALA A 360 6.16 -11.18 -3.49
CA ALA A 360 5.42 -11.40 -4.74
C ALA A 360 5.38 -12.88 -5.14
N VAL A 361 6.51 -13.61 -5.04
CA VAL A 361 6.57 -15.04 -5.34
C VAL A 361 5.84 -15.88 -4.30
N VAL A 362 5.90 -15.51 -3.02
CA VAL A 362 5.16 -16.21 -1.96
C VAL A 362 3.65 -16.08 -2.18
N LEU A 363 3.13 -14.87 -2.32
CA LEU A 363 1.69 -14.64 -2.44
C LEU A 363 1.15 -15.05 -3.82
N GLY A 364 1.85 -14.71 -4.91
CA GLY A 364 1.44 -15.11 -6.25
C GLY A 364 1.56 -16.62 -6.47
N GLY A 365 2.60 -17.24 -5.91
CA GLY A 365 2.77 -18.69 -5.93
C GLY A 365 1.70 -19.41 -5.11
N GLU A 366 1.34 -18.89 -3.93
CA GLU A 366 0.23 -19.44 -3.14
C GLU A 366 -1.08 -19.48 -3.93
N VAL A 367 -1.48 -18.35 -4.52
CA VAL A 367 -2.71 -18.26 -5.35
C VAL A 367 -2.66 -19.26 -6.52
N LEU A 368 -1.52 -19.34 -7.22
CA LEU A 368 -1.36 -20.24 -8.36
C LEU A 368 -1.42 -21.72 -7.94
N LEU A 369 -0.74 -22.09 -6.86
CA LEU A 369 -0.70 -23.46 -6.34
C LEU A 369 -2.07 -23.89 -5.82
N TYR A 370 -2.75 -23.00 -5.10
CA TYR A 370 -4.12 -23.19 -4.65
C TYR A 370 -5.03 -23.44 -5.85
N TRP A 371 -5.03 -22.55 -6.84
CA TRP A 371 -5.91 -22.64 -8.01
C TRP A 371 -5.63 -23.91 -8.83
N ALA A 372 -4.36 -24.22 -9.09
CA ALA A 372 -3.99 -25.44 -9.81
C ALA A 372 -4.46 -26.71 -9.10
N THR A 373 -4.31 -26.78 -7.77
CA THR A 373 -4.74 -27.94 -6.99
C THR A 373 -6.27 -28.04 -6.93
N ALA A 374 -6.96 -26.90 -6.78
CA ALA A 374 -8.41 -26.83 -6.72
C ALA A 374 -9.07 -27.36 -8.01
N GLN A 375 -8.51 -27.03 -9.17
CA GLN A 375 -9.00 -27.50 -10.47
C GLN A 375 -8.81 -29.00 -10.70
N LEU A 376 -7.78 -29.59 -10.08
CA LEU A 376 -7.51 -31.03 -10.20
C LEU A 376 -8.39 -31.89 -9.31
N VAL A 377 -8.74 -31.40 -8.11
CA VAL A 377 -9.47 -32.18 -7.10
C VAL A 377 -10.98 -31.98 -7.19
N GLY A 378 -11.44 -30.76 -7.50
CA GLY A 378 -12.88 -30.49 -7.69
C GLY A 378 -13.76 -30.82 -6.48
N ARG A 379 -13.22 -30.81 -5.25
CA ARG A 379 -13.96 -31.20 -4.04
C ARG A 379 -15.15 -30.27 -3.79
N LEU A 380 -16.34 -30.83 -3.60
CA LEU A 380 -17.54 -30.06 -3.22
C LEU A 380 -17.42 -29.52 -1.80
N ARG A 381 -17.99 -28.33 -1.59
CA ARG A 381 -18.07 -27.70 -0.25
C ARG A 381 -19.07 -28.41 0.66
N PRO A 382 -18.98 -28.21 1.98
CA PRO A 382 -19.99 -28.71 2.92
C PRO A 382 -21.41 -28.29 2.53
N THR A 383 -22.37 -29.22 2.64
CA THR A 383 -23.77 -29.04 2.20
C THR A 383 -24.69 -28.44 3.27
N VAL A 384 -24.16 -28.12 4.46
CA VAL A 384 -24.89 -27.41 5.51
C VAL A 384 -25.10 -25.93 5.11
N ALA A 385 -26.01 -25.23 5.79
CA ALA A 385 -26.28 -23.81 5.53
C ALA A 385 -24.97 -22.99 5.56
N ASP A 386 -24.43 -22.67 4.39
CA ASP A 386 -23.21 -21.89 4.23
C ASP A 386 -23.56 -20.42 4.50
N LEU A 387 -22.80 -19.79 5.41
CA LEU A 387 -22.96 -18.36 5.70
C LEU A 387 -22.34 -17.49 4.58
N THR A 388 -21.58 -18.09 3.67
CA THR A 388 -20.96 -17.43 2.52
C THR A 388 -21.86 -17.50 1.27
N GLN A 389 -23.04 -16.90 1.34
CA GLN A 389 -23.90 -16.79 0.16
C GLN A 389 -23.20 -15.98 -0.96
N GLY A 390 -23.18 -16.53 -2.17
CA GLY A 390 -22.74 -15.81 -3.38
C GLY A 390 -21.27 -15.99 -3.81
N LEU A 391 -20.51 -16.93 -3.25
CA LEU A 391 -19.20 -17.28 -3.81
C LEU A 391 -19.38 -18.11 -5.10
N PRO A 392 -18.70 -17.77 -6.21
CA PRO A 392 -18.73 -18.58 -7.44
C PRO A 392 -18.34 -20.02 -7.12
N THR A 393 -19.07 -20.96 -7.72
CA THR A 393 -18.87 -22.42 -7.63
C THR A 393 -17.38 -22.78 -7.66
N GLY A 394 -16.80 -23.08 -6.49
CA GLY A 394 -15.36 -23.28 -6.34
C GLY A 394 -15.06 -24.39 -5.35
N ALA A 395 -14.13 -25.27 -5.74
CA ALA A 395 -13.69 -26.42 -4.96
C ALA A 395 -13.28 -26.01 -3.53
N SER A 396 -13.61 -26.87 -2.55
CA SER A 396 -13.25 -26.66 -1.15
C SER A 396 -11.78 -26.97 -0.87
N TRP A 397 -11.12 -27.73 -1.73
CA TRP A 397 -9.76 -28.23 -1.52
C TRP A 397 -8.71 -27.48 -2.37
N PRO A 398 -7.54 -27.14 -1.81
CA PRO A 398 -7.28 -26.88 -0.39
C PRO A 398 -7.88 -25.53 0.03
N SER A 399 -7.90 -25.22 1.34
CA SER A 399 -8.43 -23.93 1.79
C SER A 399 -7.49 -22.76 1.45
N GLY A 400 -7.92 -21.92 0.50
CA GLY A 400 -7.18 -20.72 0.08
C GLY A 400 -7.01 -19.68 1.19
N HIS A 401 -8.01 -19.48 2.07
CA HIS A 401 -7.86 -18.54 3.19
C HIS A 401 -6.80 -19.02 4.20
N ALA A 402 -6.77 -20.32 4.52
CA ALA A 402 -5.77 -20.87 5.42
C ALA A 402 -4.36 -20.79 4.80
N ALA A 403 -4.25 -21.10 3.50
CA ALA A 403 -3.00 -20.98 2.76
C ALA A 403 -2.51 -19.52 2.67
N ALA A 404 -3.37 -18.58 2.33
CA ALA A 404 -3.06 -17.15 2.25
C ALA A 404 -2.66 -16.56 3.61
N ALA A 405 -3.32 -16.96 4.71
CA ALA A 405 -2.91 -16.57 6.06
C ALA A 405 -1.48 -17.05 6.34
N MET A 406 -1.21 -18.34 6.12
CA MET A 406 0.11 -18.90 6.32
C MET A 406 1.17 -18.23 5.43
N ALA A 407 0.82 -17.91 4.18
CA ALA A 407 1.70 -17.24 3.24
C ALA A 407 2.05 -15.81 3.68
N LEU A 408 1.06 -14.98 4.00
CA LEU A 408 1.28 -13.58 4.41
C LEU A 408 2.03 -13.49 5.74
N TYR A 409 1.52 -14.14 6.79
CA TYR A 409 2.11 -14.05 8.13
C TYR A 409 3.43 -14.82 8.21
N GLY A 410 3.57 -15.90 7.45
CA GLY A 410 4.83 -16.63 7.29
C GLY A 410 5.89 -15.80 6.55
N ALA A 411 5.51 -15.08 5.49
CA ALA A 411 6.42 -14.15 4.80
C ALA A 411 6.89 -13.02 5.73
N ALA A 412 5.97 -12.46 6.54
CA ALA A 412 6.31 -11.43 7.52
C ALA A 412 7.33 -11.96 8.54
N ALA A 413 7.05 -13.15 9.09
CA ALA A 413 7.94 -13.80 10.03
C ALA A 413 9.32 -14.11 9.42
N ALA A 414 9.36 -14.61 8.19
CA ALA A 414 10.59 -14.90 7.46
C ALA A 414 11.45 -13.65 7.27
N LEU A 415 10.86 -12.52 6.86
CA LEU A 415 11.59 -11.27 6.66
C LEU A 415 12.18 -10.74 7.98
N VAL A 416 11.43 -10.82 9.08
CA VAL A 416 11.90 -10.41 10.41
C VAL A 416 13.01 -11.33 10.92
N VAL A 417 12.90 -12.65 10.71
CA VAL A 417 13.96 -13.61 11.11
C VAL A 417 15.25 -13.40 10.30
N VAL A 418 15.14 -13.14 9.00
CA VAL A 418 16.31 -12.96 8.11
C VAL A 418 17.02 -11.62 8.37
N HIS A 419 16.28 -10.53 8.53
CA HIS A 419 16.85 -9.18 8.63
C HIS A 419 16.98 -8.65 10.07
N GLY A 420 16.22 -9.20 11.01
CA GLY A 420 16.28 -8.81 12.41
C GLY A 420 17.61 -9.21 13.05
N ARG A 421 18.14 -8.40 13.97
CA ARG A 421 19.40 -8.67 14.68
C ARG A 421 19.20 -9.19 16.11
N SER A 422 18.08 -8.86 16.73
CA SER A 422 17.76 -9.26 18.11
C SER A 422 17.42 -10.75 18.22
N PRO A 423 17.82 -11.45 19.30
CA PRO A 423 17.36 -12.82 19.56
C PRO A 423 15.84 -12.92 19.71
N ARG A 424 15.16 -11.83 20.10
CA ARG A 424 13.70 -11.76 20.18
C ARG A 424 13.00 -11.87 18.82
N ARG A 425 13.74 -11.75 17.70
CA ARG A 425 13.17 -11.88 16.35
C ARG A 425 12.46 -13.20 16.13
N TRP A 426 12.85 -14.27 16.83
CA TRP A 426 12.21 -15.59 16.69
C TRP A 426 10.79 -15.64 17.25
N TRP A 427 10.44 -14.73 18.16
CA TRP A 427 9.07 -14.63 18.68
C TRP A 427 8.07 -14.29 17.57
N VAL A 428 8.50 -13.68 16.47
CA VAL A 428 7.61 -13.40 15.32
C VAL A 428 7.04 -14.68 14.69
N LEU A 429 7.65 -15.85 14.92
CA LEU A 429 7.11 -17.13 14.44
C LEU A 429 5.77 -17.47 15.11
N THR A 430 5.45 -16.88 16.27
CA THR A 430 4.12 -17.03 16.87
C THR A 430 3.03 -16.44 15.99
N LEU A 431 3.33 -15.44 15.15
CA LEU A 431 2.36 -14.77 14.30
C LEU A 431 1.68 -15.74 13.31
N PRO A 432 2.38 -16.44 12.40
CA PRO A 432 1.75 -17.44 11.54
C PRO A 432 1.19 -18.63 12.31
N LEU A 433 1.83 -19.03 13.42
CA LEU A 433 1.39 -20.17 14.24
C LEU A 433 0.11 -19.90 15.03
N LEU A 434 -0.26 -18.63 15.25
CA LEU A 434 -1.52 -18.25 15.91
C LEU A 434 -2.57 -17.82 14.90
N VAL A 435 -2.22 -16.94 13.95
CA VAL A 435 -3.21 -16.35 13.05
C VAL A 435 -3.73 -17.34 12.03
N ALA A 436 -2.87 -18.18 11.44
CA ALA A 436 -3.32 -19.12 10.43
C ALA A 436 -4.27 -20.20 10.99
N PRO A 437 -4.06 -20.79 12.18
CA PRO A 437 -5.05 -21.63 12.85
C PRO A 437 -6.36 -20.92 13.20
N VAL A 438 -6.31 -19.66 13.60
CA VAL A 438 -7.52 -18.86 13.88
C VAL A 438 -8.36 -18.65 12.61
N VAL A 439 -7.71 -18.30 11.49
CA VAL A 439 -8.36 -18.20 10.19
C VAL A 439 -8.91 -19.55 9.75
N ALA A 440 -8.14 -20.62 9.93
CA ALA A 440 -8.54 -21.99 9.68
C ALA A 440 -9.84 -22.36 10.39
N VAL A 441 -9.92 -22.13 11.71
CA VAL A 441 -11.14 -22.33 12.50
C VAL A 441 -12.29 -21.46 12.00
N SER A 442 -12.02 -20.21 11.61
CA SER A 442 -13.05 -19.33 11.04
C SER A 442 -13.72 -19.94 9.81
N ARG A 443 -12.95 -20.67 8.98
CA ARG A 443 -13.45 -21.31 7.75
C ARG A 443 -14.27 -22.56 8.02
N LEU A 444 -13.95 -23.30 9.08
CA LEU A 444 -14.76 -24.42 9.55
C LEU A 444 -16.10 -23.92 10.12
N TYR A 445 -16.06 -22.84 10.91
CA TYR A 445 -17.25 -22.25 11.54
C TYR A 445 -18.31 -21.80 10.52
N VAL A 446 -17.88 -21.09 9.47
CA VAL A 446 -18.79 -20.65 8.39
C VAL A 446 -19.19 -21.77 7.43
N ALA A 447 -18.65 -22.99 7.62
CA ALA A 447 -18.84 -24.16 6.78
C ALA A 447 -18.36 -23.99 5.32
N ALA A 448 -17.34 -23.16 5.10
CA ALA A 448 -16.75 -22.98 3.77
C ALA A 448 -15.79 -24.12 3.38
N HIS A 449 -15.22 -24.81 4.37
CA HIS A 449 -14.18 -25.83 4.19
C HIS A 449 -14.29 -26.94 5.23
N TYR A 450 -13.79 -28.12 4.90
CA TYR A 450 -13.61 -29.24 5.84
C TYR A 450 -12.27 -29.12 6.60
N PRO A 451 -12.13 -29.77 7.77
CA PRO A 451 -10.87 -29.84 8.52
C PRO A 451 -9.66 -30.25 7.67
N THR A 452 -9.82 -31.26 6.82
CA THR A 452 -8.76 -31.71 5.90
C THR A 452 -8.37 -30.64 4.86
N ASP A 453 -9.33 -29.88 4.32
CA ASP A 453 -9.06 -28.78 3.37
C ASP A 453 -8.18 -27.70 4.00
N VAL A 454 -8.48 -27.38 5.26
CA VAL A 454 -7.82 -26.34 6.02
C VAL A 454 -6.40 -26.77 6.39
N LEU A 455 -6.20 -28.01 6.83
CA LEU A 455 -4.87 -28.58 7.06
C LEU A 455 -4.02 -28.58 5.78
N ALA A 456 -4.62 -28.96 4.65
CA ALA A 456 -3.94 -28.93 3.35
C ALA A 456 -3.52 -27.51 2.95
N GLY A 457 -4.38 -26.51 3.20
CA GLY A 457 -4.05 -25.10 2.99
C GLY A 457 -2.88 -24.62 3.86
N LEU A 458 -2.88 -24.96 5.15
CA LEU A 458 -1.78 -24.61 6.06
C LEU A 458 -0.45 -25.25 5.62
N VAL A 459 -0.46 -26.51 5.19
CA VAL A 459 0.73 -27.21 4.66
C VAL A 459 1.21 -26.55 3.37
N LEU A 460 0.31 -26.23 2.43
CA LEU A 460 0.64 -25.54 1.19
C LEU A 460 1.38 -24.22 1.48
N GLY A 461 0.78 -23.35 2.29
CA GLY A 461 1.37 -22.07 2.63
C GLY A 461 2.70 -22.20 3.38
N GLY A 462 2.78 -23.12 4.35
CA GLY A 462 3.96 -23.31 5.18
C GLY A 462 5.17 -23.83 4.41
N VAL A 463 4.98 -24.88 3.60
CA VAL A 463 6.05 -25.46 2.77
C VAL A 463 6.47 -24.47 1.69
N TRP A 464 5.53 -23.76 1.07
CA TRP A 464 5.83 -22.77 0.03
C TRP A 464 6.64 -21.58 0.57
N VAL A 465 6.23 -20.99 1.71
CA VAL A 465 6.98 -19.91 2.37
C VAL A 465 8.38 -20.38 2.76
N TYR A 466 8.51 -21.58 3.31
CA TYR A 466 9.79 -22.14 3.69
C TYR A 466 10.72 -22.27 2.48
N ALA A 467 10.24 -22.85 1.37
CA ALA A 467 10.99 -22.98 0.13
C ALA A 467 11.42 -21.62 -0.43
N CYS A 468 10.49 -20.66 -0.51
CA CYS A 468 10.78 -19.30 -0.96
C CYS A 468 11.82 -18.61 -0.07
N THR A 469 11.75 -18.78 1.25
CA THR A 469 12.69 -18.17 2.20
C THR A 469 14.10 -18.72 1.97
N ARG A 470 14.22 -20.03 1.81
CA ARG A 470 15.51 -20.71 1.59
C ARG A 470 16.13 -20.37 0.22
N LEU A 471 15.31 -20.20 -0.81
CA LEU A 471 15.79 -20.01 -2.18
C LEU A 471 15.96 -18.55 -2.59
N LEU A 472 15.16 -17.62 -2.02
CA LEU A 472 15.17 -16.20 -2.41
C LEU A 472 15.88 -15.29 -1.39
N LEU A 473 15.74 -15.58 -0.08
CA LEU A 473 16.27 -14.71 0.99
C LEU A 473 17.58 -15.19 1.62
N ALA A 474 17.82 -16.51 1.70
CA ALA A 474 19.04 -17.02 2.32
C ALA A 474 20.29 -16.61 1.49
N ALA A 475 21.19 -15.83 2.10
CA ALA A 475 22.51 -15.56 1.53
C ALA A 475 23.41 -16.80 1.70
N PRO A 476 24.07 -17.30 0.65
CA PRO A 476 25.08 -18.35 0.81
C PRO A 476 26.34 -17.72 1.43
N GLY A 477 26.77 -18.19 2.62
CA GLY A 477 28.11 -17.78 3.10
C GLY A 477 28.46 -17.85 4.58
N ARG A 478 27.64 -18.36 5.50
CA ARG A 478 28.10 -18.60 6.88
C ARG A 478 28.88 -19.92 7.07
N GLY A 479 28.93 -20.79 6.06
CA GLY A 479 29.57 -22.11 6.14
C GLY A 479 31.04 -22.19 5.71
N SER A 480 31.55 -21.32 4.83
CA SER A 480 32.90 -21.51 4.25
C SER A 480 34.02 -20.74 4.94
N ARG A 481 33.76 -19.79 5.84
CA ARG A 481 34.84 -19.10 6.59
C ARG A 481 35.45 -19.95 7.70
N ALA A 482 34.79 -21.04 8.12
CA ALA A 482 35.35 -21.99 9.09
C ALA A 482 36.42 -22.93 8.46
N GLY A 483 36.38 -23.15 7.14
CA GLY A 483 37.33 -24.04 6.44
C GLY A 483 38.65 -23.38 6.04
N VAL A 484 38.68 -22.06 5.84
CA VAL A 484 39.89 -21.35 5.39
C VAL A 484 40.86 -21.08 6.57
N ARG A 485 40.34 -20.92 7.79
CA ARG A 485 41.19 -20.69 8.97
C ARG A 485 41.86 -21.95 9.53
N ARG A 486 41.37 -23.15 9.18
CA ARG A 486 42.00 -24.43 9.58
C ARG A 486 43.08 -24.94 8.63
N ARG A 487 43.15 -24.44 7.39
CA ARG A 487 44.23 -24.80 6.44
C ARG A 487 45.46 -23.88 6.49
N ALA A 488 45.37 -22.74 7.16
CA ALA A 488 46.51 -21.83 7.32
C ALA A 488 47.38 -22.10 8.57
N VAL A 489 47.06 -23.12 9.37
CA VAL A 489 47.82 -23.53 10.57
C VAL A 489 48.42 -24.94 10.41
N ALA A 490 48.31 -25.53 9.21
CA ALA A 490 48.87 -26.85 8.92
C ALA A 490 49.51 -26.85 7.53
N ALA A 491 50.68 -26.24 7.44
CA ALA A 491 51.72 -26.55 6.47
C ALA A 491 53.07 -26.21 7.17
N PRO A 492 54.10 -27.06 6.97
CA PRO A 492 55.04 -27.52 8.00
C PRO A 492 55.96 -26.47 8.63
#